data_AF-A0A965UQB9-F1
#
_entry.id   AF-A0A965UQB9-F1
#
_cell.length_a   1.000
_cell.length_b   1.000
_cell.length_c   1.000
_cell.angle_alpha   90.00
_cell.angle_beta   90.00
_cell.angle_gamma   90.00
#
_symmetry.space_group_name_H-M   'P 1'
#
loop_
_entity.id
_entity.type
_entity.pdbx_description
1 polymer ?
#
loop_
_entity_poly.entity_id
_entity_poly.type
_entity_poly.pdbx_seq_one_letter_code
_entity_poly.pdbx_strand_id
1 'polypeptide(L)'
;SIIRRWYLSKVGRGNQAMIAYDYIKLTGEKVGQNWAEHQAIGDKIDKLKRISEEIHCPIITAMQLNRTGESFNRKGSEVVDDSSVISLSDRLQWFASFVAIFRRKTLDEITLDGQTFGTHKLIPTKTRFQGKDAAGHQDLVRRLDCTGKEIWSQNYLNYNVQNFNIEERGSLADVAERQREQYELNDANANDGELL
;
A
#
# COMPACT_ATOMS: atom_id res chain seq x y z
N SER A 1 -0.92 23.37 -18.19
CA SER A 1 -1.80 22.21 -17.90
C SER A 1 -3.11 22.72 -17.28
N ILE A 2 -4.17 21.91 -17.30
CA ILE A 2 -5.45 22.23 -16.63
C ILE A 2 -5.22 22.41 -15.12
N ILE A 3 -4.43 21.52 -14.52
CA ILE A 3 -4.02 21.57 -13.11
C ILE A 3 -3.44 22.95 -12.74
N ARG A 4 -2.46 23.43 -13.51
CA ARG A 4 -1.81 24.73 -13.25
C ARG A 4 -2.81 25.89 -13.32
N ARG A 5 -3.70 25.88 -14.32
CA ARG A 5 -4.73 26.91 -14.49
C ARG A 5 -5.70 26.90 -13.31
N TRP A 6 -6.17 25.71 -12.90
CA TRP A 6 -7.04 25.56 -11.74
C TRP A 6 -6.36 26.06 -10.46
N TYR A 7 -5.14 25.61 -10.16
CA TYR A 7 -4.41 26.00 -8.95
C TYR A 7 -4.21 27.52 -8.91
N LEU A 8 -3.69 28.13 -9.97
CA LEU A 8 -3.43 29.58 -9.99
C LEU A 8 -4.71 30.44 -9.95
N SER A 9 -5.83 29.97 -10.51
CA SER A 9 -7.06 30.76 -10.58
C SER A 9 -8.03 30.53 -9.43
N LYS A 10 -8.01 29.35 -8.78
CA LYS A 10 -8.98 28.96 -7.75
C LYS A 10 -8.36 28.83 -6.37
N VAL A 11 -7.14 28.31 -6.29
CA VAL A 11 -6.45 28.08 -5.01
C VAL A 11 -5.59 29.29 -4.66
N GLY A 12 -4.85 29.83 -5.64
CA GLY A 12 -3.87 30.90 -5.42
C GLY A 12 -2.50 30.35 -5.02
N ARG A 13 -1.45 31.10 -5.32
CA ARG A 13 -0.06 30.66 -5.07
C ARG A 13 0.21 30.54 -3.57
N GLY A 14 0.83 29.43 -3.16
CA GLY A 14 1.25 29.18 -1.77
C GLY A 14 0.13 28.64 -0.87
N ASN A 15 -1.10 28.57 -1.37
CA ASN A 15 -2.22 27.99 -0.63
C ASN A 15 -2.22 26.46 -0.76
N GLN A 16 -2.64 25.80 0.32
CA GLN A 16 -2.70 24.34 0.40
C GLN A 16 -3.80 23.79 -0.52
N ALA A 17 -3.45 22.77 -1.29
CA ALA A 17 -4.38 21.98 -2.08
C ALA A 17 -3.84 20.55 -2.22
N MET A 18 -4.69 19.67 -2.71
CA MET A 18 -4.33 18.32 -3.14
C MET A 18 -5.00 18.05 -4.48
N ILE A 19 -4.30 17.38 -5.39
CA ILE A 19 -4.86 16.96 -6.67
C ILE A 19 -5.05 15.46 -6.65
N ALA A 20 -6.29 15.01 -6.80
CA ALA A 20 -6.62 13.61 -7.03
C ALA A 20 -6.88 13.38 -8.52
N TYR A 21 -6.17 12.43 -9.12
CA TYR A 21 -6.35 12.03 -10.51
C TYR A 21 -6.64 10.53 -10.59
N ASP A 22 -7.87 10.18 -10.94
CA ASP A 22 -8.32 8.79 -11.06
C ASP A 22 -8.63 8.48 -12.55
N TYR A 23 -7.86 7.65 -13.24
CA TYR A 23 -6.58 7.01 -12.93
C TYR A 23 -5.63 7.17 -14.12
N ILE A 24 -4.36 6.82 -13.94
CA ILE A 24 -3.43 6.74 -15.08
C ILE A 24 -3.77 5.50 -15.90
N LYS A 25 -4.29 5.74 -17.12
CA LYS A 25 -4.52 4.72 -18.13
C LYS A 25 -3.59 4.87 -19.33
N LEU A 26 -3.35 3.76 -20.01
CA LEU A 26 -2.81 3.76 -21.37
C LEU A 26 -3.91 4.29 -22.30
N THR A 27 -3.81 5.55 -22.72
CA THR A 27 -4.55 6.02 -23.88
C THR A 27 -3.84 5.48 -25.12
N GLY A 28 -4.57 4.79 -26.01
CA GLY A 28 -4.08 4.27 -27.29
C GLY A 28 -3.68 5.37 -28.29
N GLU A 29 -2.88 6.34 -27.84
CA GLU A 29 -2.16 7.28 -28.66
C GLU A 29 -1.33 6.45 -29.63
N LYS A 30 -1.66 6.48 -30.93
CA LYS A 30 -1.08 5.67 -32.01
C LYS A 30 0.41 5.43 -31.79
N VAL A 31 0.70 4.32 -31.10
CA VAL A 31 2.04 3.87 -30.80
C VAL A 31 2.59 3.39 -32.14
N GLY A 32 3.42 4.22 -32.77
CA GLY A 32 4.30 3.74 -33.83
C GLY A 32 5.02 2.50 -33.28
N GLN A 33 5.10 1.43 -34.08
CA GLN A 33 5.31 0.02 -33.70
C GLN A 33 6.44 -0.33 -32.70
N ASN A 34 7.20 0.64 -32.17
CA ASN A 34 8.29 0.48 -31.23
C ASN A 34 8.18 1.30 -29.93
N TRP A 35 7.09 2.04 -29.66
CA TRP A 35 6.96 2.73 -28.36
C TRP A 35 6.53 1.73 -27.28
N ALA A 36 7.47 1.26 -26.46
CA ALA A 36 7.15 0.40 -25.33
C ALA A 36 6.20 1.13 -24.37
N GLU A 37 5.07 0.53 -24.04
CA GLU A 37 4.00 1.09 -23.17
C GLU A 37 4.54 1.69 -21.86
N HIS A 38 5.61 1.10 -21.33
CA HIS A 38 6.35 1.54 -20.15
C HIS A 38 6.89 2.97 -20.27
N GLN A 39 7.30 3.40 -21.47
CA GLN A 39 7.83 4.73 -21.69
C GLN A 39 6.73 5.79 -21.68
N ALA A 40 5.58 5.51 -22.30
CA ALA A 40 4.45 6.45 -22.32
C ALA A 40 3.92 6.74 -20.90
N ILE A 41 3.88 5.72 -20.03
CA ILE A 41 3.48 5.90 -18.63
C ILE A 41 4.54 6.65 -17.82
N GLY A 42 5.81 6.33 -18.02
CA GLY A 42 6.91 7.09 -17.43
C GLY A 42 6.81 8.59 -17.73
N ASP A 43 6.56 8.94 -18.99
CA ASP A 43 6.42 10.34 -19.42
C ASP A 43 5.20 11.03 -18.81
N LYS A 44 4.06 10.33 -18.66
CA LYS A 44 2.87 10.89 -17.99
C LYS A 44 3.16 11.20 -16.52
N ILE A 45 3.90 10.33 -15.84
CA ILE A 45 4.21 10.49 -14.42
C ILE A 45 5.27 11.55 -14.17
N ASP A 46 6.29 11.62 -15.01
CA ASP A 46 7.26 12.73 -14.96
C ASP A 46 6.56 14.08 -15.15
N LYS A 47 5.60 14.19 -16.08
CA LYS A 47 4.79 15.41 -16.25
C LYS A 47 3.97 15.76 -15.00
N LEU A 48 3.35 14.77 -14.36
CA LEU A 48 2.61 14.99 -13.11
C LEU A 48 3.54 15.42 -11.98
N LYS A 49 4.70 14.77 -11.84
CA LYS A 49 5.72 15.09 -10.84
C LYS A 49 6.24 16.51 -10.99
N ARG A 50 6.60 16.93 -12.21
CA ARG A 50 7.02 18.31 -12.49
C ARG A 50 5.96 19.34 -12.15
N ILE A 51 4.70 19.07 -12.48
CA ILE A 51 3.60 19.97 -12.11
C ILE A 51 3.45 20.03 -10.59
N SER A 52 3.47 18.88 -9.90
CA SER A 52 3.41 18.81 -8.42
C SER A 52 4.47 19.69 -7.76
N GLU A 53 5.69 19.64 -8.27
CA GLU A 53 6.81 20.44 -7.77
C GLU A 53 6.67 21.93 -8.10
N GLU A 54 6.21 22.27 -9.30
CA GLU A 54 6.01 23.66 -9.74
C GLU A 54 4.97 24.41 -8.90
N ILE A 55 3.88 23.74 -8.53
CA ILE A 55 2.81 24.36 -7.72
C ILE A 55 2.88 23.99 -6.23
N HIS A 56 3.93 23.28 -5.80
CA HIS A 56 4.11 22.80 -4.43
C HIS A 56 2.85 22.11 -3.86
N CYS A 57 2.20 21.28 -4.68
CA CYS A 57 0.95 20.63 -4.34
C CYS A 57 1.09 19.11 -4.49
N PRO A 58 0.73 18.30 -3.47
CA PRO A 58 0.71 16.85 -3.61
C PRO A 58 -0.30 16.41 -4.68
N ILE A 59 0.10 15.40 -5.46
CA ILE A 59 -0.75 14.73 -6.44
C ILE A 59 -0.86 13.27 -6.04
N ILE A 60 -2.10 12.80 -5.86
CA ILE A 60 -2.44 11.40 -5.64
C ILE A 60 -3.12 10.85 -6.90
N THR A 61 -2.72 9.65 -7.30
CA THR A 61 -3.28 9.01 -8.49
C THR A 61 -3.40 7.51 -8.30
N ALA A 62 -4.49 6.94 -8.81
CA ALA A 62 -4.63 5.49 -8.94
C ALA A 62 -3.93 5.01 -10.21
N MET A 63 -3.56 3.72 -10.21
CA MET A 63 -2.95 3.03 -11.34
C MET A 63 -3.43 1.57 -11.33
N GLN A 64 -3.69 1.03 -12.50
CA GLN A 64 -4.11 -0.35 -12.66
C GLN A 64 -2.93 -1.31 -12.41
N LEU A 65 -3.16 -2.32 -11.57
CA LEU A 65 -2.22 -3.43 -11.36
C LEU A 65 -2.26 -4.42 -12.53
N ASN A 66 -1.23 -5.25 -12.61
CA ASN A 66 -1.20 -6.35 -13.57
C ASN A 66 -2.23 -7.41 -13.26
N ARG A 67 -2.63 -8.15 -14.29
CA ARG A 67 -3.41 -9.38 -14.12
C ARG A 67 -2.74 -10.38 -13.17
N THR A 68 -1.40 -10.40 -13.07
CA THR A 68 -0.67 -11.25 -12.12
C THR A 68 -0.84 -10.83 -10.66
N GLY A 69 -1.13 -9.55 -10.40
CA GLY A 69 -1.41 -9.00 -9.07
C GLY A 69 -2.89 -9.08 -8.66
N GLU A 70 -3.76 -9.67 -9.48
CA GLU A 70 -5.14 -9.94 -9.08
C GLU A 70 -5.19 -11.08 -8.05
N SER A 71 -5.58 -10.74 -6.82
CA SER A 71 -5.62 -11.64 -5.65
C SER A 71 -6.87 -12.53 -5.60
N PHE A 72 -7.73 -12.55 -6.63
CA PHE A 72 -8.98 -13.30 -6.58
C PHE A 72 -8.72 -14.81 -6.44
N ASN A 73 -9.22 -15.41 -5.36
CA ASN A 73 -9.10 -16.85 -5.02
C ASN A 73 -7.68 -17.40 -4.81
N ARG A 74 -6.69 -16.56 -4.48
CA ARG A 74 -5.34 -17.03 -4.11
C ARG A 74 -5.17 -17.13 -2.60
N LYS A 75 -4.31 -18.05 -2.15
CA LYS A 75 -3.82 -18.04 -0.77
C LYS A 75 -2.90 -16.85 -0.57
N GLY A 76 -2.82 -16.29 0.63
CA GLY A 76 -1.96 -15.16 0.96
C GLY A 76 -0.49 -15.41 0.58
N SER A 77 -0.01 -16.65 0.73
CA SER A 77 1.33 -17.09 0.32
C SER A 77 1.59 -17.06 -1.20
N GLU A 78 0.53 -17.04 -2.02
CA GLU A 78 0.58 -17.02 -3.48
C GLU A 78 0.34 -15.63 -4.06
N VAL A 79 0.01 -14.65 -3.20
CA VAL A 79 -0.16 -13.25 -3.60
C VAL A 79 1.20 -12.57 -3.57
N VAL A 80 1.66 -12.13 -4.75
CA VAL A 80 2.87 -11.33 -4.87
C VAL A 80 2.51 -9.89 -4.51
N ASP A 81 3.00 -9.40 -3.37
CA ASP A 81 2.72 -8.06 -2.82
C ASP A 81 3.90 -7.10 -2.98
N ASP A 82 4.73 -7.31 -3.99
CA ASP A 82 5.94 -6.52 -4.21
C ASP A 82 5.82 -5.56 -5.40
N SER A 83 6.90 -4.86 -5.71
CA SER A 83 6.88 -3.93 -6.84
C SER A 83 6.62 -4.60 -8.21
N SER A 84 6.84 -5.90 -8.38
CA SER A 84 6.69 -6.60 -9.66
C SER A 84 5.24 -6.69 -10.15
N VAL A 85 4.25 -6.60 -9.26
CA VAL A 85 2.82 -6.60 -9.66
C VAL A 85 2.37 -5.29 -10.32
N ILE A 86 3.22 -4.28 -10.27
CA ILE A 86 3.04 -3.04 -11.01
C ILE A 86 3.83 -3.21 -12.31
N SER A 87 3.19 -3.51 -13.47
CA SER A 87 3.87 -3.87 -14.77
C SER A 87 4.99 -2.95 -15.20
N LEU A 88 5.07 -1.75 -14.66
CA LEU A 88 5.89 -0.65 -15.13
C LEU A 88 6.78 -0.11 -14.00
N SER A 89 6.92 -0.90 -12.93
CA SER A 89 7.40 -0.53 -11.60
C SER A 89 8.70 0.25 -11.61
N ASP A 90 9.65 -0.12 -12.46
CA ASP A 90 10.98 0.46 -12.40
C ASP A 90 10.89 1.96 -12.58
N ARG A 91 10.40 2.47 -13.73
CA ARG A 91 10.29 3.92 -13.98
C ARG A 91 9.40 4.64 -12.98
N LEU A 92 8.32 4.00 -12.53
CA LEU A 92 7.38 4.58 -11.58
C LEU A 92 8.04 4.89 -10.24
N GLN A 93 8.84 3.94 -9.77
CA GLN A 93 9.61 4.08 -8.55
C GLN A 93 10.65 5.21 -8.63
N TRP A 94 11.13 5.60 -9.82
CA TRP A 94 12.07 6.72 -9.97
C TRP A 94 11.41 8.08 -9.72
N PHE A 95 10.10 8.22 -9.98
CA PHE A 95 9.42 9.51 -9.92
C PHE A 95 8.50 9.68 -8.71
N ALA A 96 7.92 8.58 -8.20
CA ALA A 96 7.00 8.65 -7.07
C ALA A 96 7.74 8.82 -5.73
N SER A 97 7.19 9.70 -4.88
CA SER A 97 7.63 9.86 -3.48
C SER A 97 7.08 8.77 -2.56
N PHE A 98 5.90 8.25 -2.87
CA PHE A 98 5.22 7.18 -2.15
C PHE A 98 4.50 6.28 -3.15
N VAL A 99 4.67 4.97 -3.02
CA VAL A 99 3.97 3.95 -3.80
C VAL A 99 3.49 2.88 -2.83
N ALA A 100 2.21 2.52 -2.92
CA ALA A 100 1.62 1.46 -2.13
C ALA A 100 0.61 0.66 -2.94
N ILE A 101 0.48 -0.62 -2.58
CA ILE A 101 -0.54 -1.52 -3.09
C ILE A 101 -1.69 -1.52 -2.08
N PHE A 102 -2.88 -1.16 -2.53
CA PHE A 102 -4.09 -1.30 -1.73
C PHE A 102 -4.88 -2.49 -2.23
N ARG A 103 -5.06 -3.51 -1.38
CA ARG A 103 -5.81 -4.72 -1.75
C ARG A 103 -6.62 -5.27 -0.60
N ARG A 104 -7.62 -6.08 -0.96
CA ARG A 104 -8.36 -6.91 0.01
C ARG A 104 -7.45 -8.01 0.54
N LYS A 105 -7.58 -8.30 1.84
CA LYS A 105 -6.94 -9.46 2.46
C LYS A 105 -7.59 -10.75 1.98
N THR A 106 -6.80 -11.81 1.86
CA THR A 106 -7.29 -13.15 1.59
C THR A 106 -7.92 -13.74 2.87
N LEU A 107 -8.70 -14.81 2.76
CA LEU A 107 -9.41 -15.38 3.91
C LEU A 107 -8.46 -15.92 4.98
N ASP A 108 -7.36 -16.53 4.56
CA ASP A 108 -6.28 -16.99 5.42
C ASP A 108 -5.55 -15.83 6.13
N GLU A 109 -5.31 -14.71 5.44
CA GLU A 109 -4.77 -13.50 6.07
C GLU A 109 -5.71 -12.92 7.12
N ILE A 110 -7.02 -12.87 6.84
CA ILE A 110 -8.01 -12.40 7.83
C ILE A 110 -8.08 -13.35 9.03
N THR A 111 -7.95 -14.65 8.79
CA THR A 111 -7.95 -15.65 9.86
C THR A 111 -6.71 -15.52 10.74
N LEU A 112 -5.54 -15.28 10.13
CA LEU A 112 -4.28 -15.14 10.84
C LEU A 112 -4.15 -13.80 11.58
N ASP A 113 -4.56 -12.70 10.94
CA ASP A 113 -4.51 -11.36 11.55
C ASP A 113 -5.60 -11.17 12.61
N GLY A 114 -6.74 -11.84 12.44
CA GLY A 114 -7.95 -11.62 13.22
C GLY A 114 -8.87 -10.58 12.59
N GLN A 115 -10.18 -10.78 12.77
CA GLN A 115 -11.23 -9.95 12.13
C GLN A 115 -11.20 -8.48 12.55
N THR A 116 -10.59 -8.16 13.70
CA THR A 116 -10.49 -6.79 14.24
C THR A 116 -9.59 -5.89 13.39
N PHE A 117 -8.66 -6.45 12.64
CA PHE A 117 -7.69 -5.71 11.81
C PHE A 117 -8.19 -5.50 10.37
N GLY A 118 -9.50 -5.40 10.20
CA GLY A 118 -10.13 -4.99 8.95
C GLY A 118 -10.03 -6.00 7.80
N THR A 119 -10.49 -5.56 6.64
CA THR A 119 -10.69 -6.40 5.43
C THR A 119 -9.67 -6.11 4.34
N HIS A 120 -8.97 -4.98 4.41
CA HIS A 120 -8.02 -4.51 3.42
C HIS A 120 -6.68 -4.20 4.07
N LYS A 121 -5.63 -4.23 3.24
CA LYS A 121 -4.30 -3.76 3.63
C LYS A 121 -3.71 -2.85 2.58
N LEU A 122 -2.93 -1.88 3.06
CA LEU A 122 -2.10 -0.99 2.27
C LEU A 122 -0.64 -1.35 2.51
N ILE A 123 0.05 -1.77 1.46
CA ILE A 123 1.42 -2.26 1.52
C ILE A 123 2.32 -1.23 0.84
N PRO A 124 3.13 -0.47 1.60
CA PRO A 124 4.06 0.50 1.02
C PRO A 124 5.18 -0.23 0.30
N THR A 125 5.24 -0.12 -1.03
CA THR A 125 6.33 -0.72 -1.83
C THR A 125 7.52 0.23 -1.96
N LYS A 126 7.29 1.56 -1.89
CA LYS A 126 8.36 2.55 -1.90
C LYS A 126 8.00 3.82 -1.15
N THR A 127 8.91 4.30 -0.30
CA THR A 127 8.80 5.57 0.42
C THR A 127 10.11 6.34 0.33
N ARG A 128 10.10 7.59 -0.15
CA ARG A 128 11.32 8.42 -0.28
C ARG A 128 11.57 9.35 0.90
N PHE A 129 10.52 9.73 1.62
CA PHE A 129 10.60 10.62 2.76
C PHE A 129 9.91 9.95 3.93
N GLN A 130 10.74 9.34 4.77
CA GLN A 130 10.33 8.98 6.11
C GLN A 130 10.73 10.17 6.99
N GLY A 131 9.74 10.98 7.40
CA GLY A 131 9.97 12.02 8.42
C GLY A 131 10.51 11.41 9.72
N LYS A 132 10.72 12.24 10.75
CA LYS A 132 11.32 11.81 12.02
C LYS A 132 10.62 10.59 12.67
N ASP A 133 9.32 10.42 12.41
CA ASP A 133 8.48 9.35 12.98
C ASP A 133 8.06 8.27 11.97
N ALA A 134 8.68 8.22 10.79
CA ALA A 134 8.26 7.27 9.76
C ALA A 134 8.94 5.90 9.84
N ALA A 135 9.93 5.77 10.73
CA ALA A 135 10.57 4.49 11.08
C ALA A 135 9.50 3.45 11.42
N GLY A 136 9.41 2.38 10.63
CA GLY A 136 8.43 1.31 10.83
C GLY A 136 7.72 0.84 9.58
N HIS A 137 7.46 1.72 8.60
CA HIS A 137 6.53 1.40 7.50
C HIS A 137 7.11 0.44 6.45
N GLN A 138 8.43 0.41 6.30
CA GLN A 138 9.14 -0.57 5.47
C GLN A 138 9.85 -1.64 6.29
N ASP A 139 9.73 -1.56 7.63
CA ASP A 139 10.46 -2.46 8.50
C ASP A 139 9.86 -3.85 8.42
N LEU A 140 10.73 -4.85 8.49
CA LEU A 140 10.29 -6.22 8.65
C LEU A 140 9.77 -6.37 10.08
N VAL A 141 8.53 -6.80 10.22
CA VAL A 141 7.91 -7.12 11.50
C VAL A 141 8.02 -8.62 11.70
N ARG A 142 8.43 -9.04 12.90
CA ARG A 142 8.31 -10.44 13.32
C ARG A 142 6.89 -10.71 13.80
N ARG A 143 6.22 -11.63 13.14
CA ARG A 143 4.88 -12.11 13.50
C ARG A 143 4.89 -13.63 13.68
N LEU A 144 3.85 -14.17 14.30
CA LEU A 144 3.67 -15.60 14.40
C LEU A 144 2.89 -16.12 13.18
N ASP A 145 3.37 -17.21 12.59
CA ASP A 145 2.63 -18.01 11.63
C ASP A 145 1.52 -18.82 12.34
N CYS A 146 0.61 -19.43 11.58
CA CYS A 146 -0.44 -20.32 12.07
C CYS A 146 0.07 -21.52 12.89
N THR A 147 1.37 -21.83 12.81
CA THR A 147 2.06 -22.87 13.59
C THR A 147 2.72 -22.35 14.86
N GLY A 148 2.65 -21.05 15.15
CA GLY A 148 3.33 -20.41 16.29
C GLY A 148 4.81 -20.10 16.03
N LYS A 149 5.32 -20.30 14.81
CA LYS A 149 6.70 -19.97 14.45
C LYS A 149 6.84 -18.48 14.10
N GLU A 150 7.91 -17.84 14.57
CA GLU A 150 8.26 -16.48 14.14
C GLU A 150 8.65 -16.44 12.66
N ILE A 151 7.97 -15.57 11.91
CA ILE A 151 8.27 -15.24 10.51
C ILE A 151 8.47 -13.73 10.36
N TRP A 152 9.38 -13.36 9.48
CA TRP A 152 9.54 -11.97 9.06
C TRP A 152 8.56 -11.64 7.96
N SER A 153 7.85 -10.53 8.10
CA SER A 153 6.89 -10.06 7.12
C SER A 153 7.02 -8.55 6.96
N GLN A 154 6.85 -8.06 5.74
CA GLN A 154 6.86 -6.62 5.47
C GLN A 154 5.69 -5.95 6.20
N ASN A 155 5.94 -4.83 6.88
CA ASN A 155 4.88 -4.09 7.55
C ASN A 155 3.86 -3.55 6.53
N TYR A 156 2.59 -3.53 6.93
CA TYR A 156 1.49 -2.98 6.15
C TYR A 156 0.46 -2.34 7.08
N LEU A 157 -0.30 -1.38 6.55
CA LEU A 157 -1.40 -0.75 7.27
C LEU A 157 -2.70 -1.49 6.99
N ASN A 158 -3.50 -1.66 8.02
CA ASN A 158 -4.77 -2.35 8.00
C ASN A 158 -5.92 -1.37 7.88
N TYR A 159 -6.88 -1.70 7.03
CA TYR A 159 -8.07 -0.88 6.83
C TYR A 159 -9.34 -1.73 6.88
N ASN A 160 -10.34 -1.23 7.58
CA ASN A 160 -11.69 -1.71 7.46
C ASN A 160 -12.41 -0.87 6.41
N VAL A 161 -12.82 -1.51 5.32
CA VAL A 161 -13.61 -0.88 4.27
C VAL A 161 -15.03 -1.42 4.37
N GLN A 162 -15.97 -0.54 4.71
CA GLN A 162 -17.39 -0.84 4.76
C GLN A 162 -18.13 0.16 3.87
N ASN A 163 -18.64 -0.33 2.74
CA ASN A 163 -19.17 0.49 1.65
C ASN A 163 -18.10 1.48 1.15
N PHE A 164 -18.24 2.76 1.51
CA PHE A 164 -17.31 3.84 1.18
C PHE A 164 -16.62 4.44 2.42
N ASN A 165 -16.90 3.92 3.60
CA ASN A 165 -16.21 4.31 4.81
C ASN A 165 -14.90 3.51 4.94
N ILE A 166 -13.81 4.22 5.17
CA ILE A 166 -12.47 3.65 5.31
C ILE A 166 -11.95 4.05 6.68
N GLU A 167 -11.72 3.03 7.52
CA GLU A 167 -11.18 3.22 8.87
C GLU A 167 -9.85 2.50 8.98
N GLU A 168 -8.83 3.21 9.48
CA GLU A 168 -7.55 2.60 9.82
C GLU A 168 -7.72 1.69 11.04
N ARG A 169 -7.11 0.50 10.99
CA ARG A 169 -7.16 -0.53 12.03
C ARG A 169 -5.76 -0.94 12.48
N GLY A 170 -4.82 0.01 12.51
CA GLY A 170 -3.42 -0.21 12.89
C GLY A 170 -2.58 -0.86 11.80
N SER A 171 -1.40 -1.33 12.17
CA SER A 171 -0.36 -1.90 11.32
C SER A 171 -0.18 -3.41 11.57
N LEU A 172 0.71 -4.06 10.81
CA LEU A 172 1.10 -5.43 11.09
C LEU A 172 1.87 -5.55 12.43
N ALA A 173 2.53 -4.49 12.88
CA ALA A 173 3.18 -4.48 14.19
C ALA A 173 2.16 -4.69 15.32
N ASP A 174 1.01 -4.00 15.24
CA ASP A 174 -0.08 -4.12 16.21
C ASP A 174 -0.70 -5.52 16.19
N VAL A 175 -0.81 -6.13 15.00
CA VAL A 175 -1.25 -7.54 14.86
C VAL A 175 -0.25 -8.47 15.55
N ALA A 176 1.05 -8.29 15.31
CA ALA A 176 2.08 -9.15 15.85
C ALA A 176 2.20 -9.04 17.38
N GLU A 177 2.02 -7.83 17.93
CA GLU A 177 1.95 -7.60 19.37
C GLU A 177 0.75 -8.33 19.98
N ARG A 178 -0.44 -8.16 19.39
CA ARG A 178 -1.66 -8.86 19.82
C ARG A 178 -1.51 -10.39 19.78
N GLN A 179 -0.87 -10.92 18.75
CA GLN A 179 -0.61 -12.37 18.62
C GLN A 179 0.29 -12.88 19.75
N ARG A 180 1.33 -12.13 20.13
CA ARG A 180 2.22 -12.50 21.24
C ARG A 180 1.50 -12.49 22.59
N GLU A 181 0.72 -11.45 22.88
CA GLU A 181 -0.08 -11.37 24.12
C GLU A 181 -1.02 -12.57 24.26
N GLN A 182 -1.70 -12.97 23.18
CA GLN A 182 -2.61 -14.12 23.20
C GLN A 182 -1.87 -15.44 23.43
N TYR A 183 -0.68 -15.57 22.86
CA TYR A 183 0.15 -16.76 23.03
C TYR A 183 0.65 -16.89 24.48
N GLU A 184 1.17 -15.81 25.07
CA GLU A 184 1.64 -15.78 26.46
C GLU A 184 0.53 -16.10 27.47
N LEU A 185 -0.69 -15.60 27.26
CA LEU A 185 -1.85 -15.91 28.11
C LEU A 185 -2.25 -17.38 28.07
N ASN A 186 -2.15 -18.03 26.90
CA ASN A 186 -2.47 -19.44 26.76
C ASN A 186 -1.42 -20.34 27.40
N ASP A 187 -0.13 -19.99 27.29
CA ASP A 187 0.96 -20.72 27.95
C ASP A 187 0.90 -20.58 29.48
N ALA A 188 0.50 -19.43 30.01
CA ALA A 188 0.31 -19.22 31.44
C ALA A 188 -0.82 -20.12 32.02
N ASN A 189 -1.94 -20.25 31.30
CA ASN A 189 -3.07 -21.09 31.72
C ASN A 189 -2.77 -22.60 31.64
N ALA A 190 -1.81 -23.03 30.82
CA ALA A 190 -1.45 -24.45 30.70
C ALA A 190 -0.72 -24.99 31.94
N ASN A 191 -0.05 -24.12 32.71
CA ASN A 191 0.72 -24.51 33.89
C ASN A 191 -0.08 -24.49 35.21
N ASP A 192 -1.34 -24.07 35.20
CA ASP A 192 -2.19 -23.95 36.39
C ASP A 192 -3.08 -25.20 36.64
N GLY A 193 -2.83 -26.29 35.90
CA GLY A 193 -3.66 -27.50 35.91
C GLY A 193 -3.14 -28.69 36.73
N GLU A 194 -2.01 -28.59 37.42
CA GLU A 194 -1.39 -29.74 38.10
C GLU A 194 -1.12 -29.48 39.59
N LEU A 195 -2.18 -29.26 40.38
CA LEU A 195 -2.16 -29.42 41.83
C LEU A 195 -3.53 -29.93 42.33
N LEU A 196 -3.73 -31.25 42.26
CA LEU A 196 -4.61 -32.02 43.15
C LEU A 196 -3.94 -33.36 43.51
#